data_AF-A0A9P0GJ11-F1
#
_entry.id   AF-A0A9P0GJ11-F1
#
_cell.length_a   1.000
_cell.length_b   1.000
_cell.length_c   1.000
_cell.angle_alpha   90.00
_cell.angle_beta   90.00
_cell.angle_gamma   90.00
#
_symmetry.space_group_name_H-M   'P 1'
#
loop_
_entity.id
_entity.type
_entity.pdbx_description
1 polymer ?
#
loop_
_entity_poly.entity_id
_entity_poly.type
_entity_poly.pdbx_seq_one_letter_code
_entity_poly.pdbx_strand_id
1 'polypeptide(L)'
;MSDTSSFYDTSYSEDQRIDSYIKNLKQKERQQFADIQAYRNALFNNTYAQKIEPIFSLPGLHFLYYNHKYIKFYFKPCDTVSNVNKKTEFYCKLKYIKKFNWWSVKRDSFPVNYKRKIYSLFDEIDDDHIVDVIVRIYKILVTWSKKEQDYRQDKFRKYKRGELEDSDMDSDDQDIFFDEETKSMLRDKRNAVLKRMLPPDKRKDFENIEKILFSKSTSVDSD
;
A
#
# COMPACT_ATOMS: atom_id res chain seq x y z
N MET A 1 -16.81 66.99 -44.70
CA MET A 1 -17.45 65.81 -44.09
C MET A 1 -16.58 64.61 -44.44
N SER A 2 -15.89 64.05 -43.45
CA SER A 2 -14.93 62.96 -43.62
C SER A 2 -15.42 61.76 -42.83
N ASP A 3 -16.17 60.88 -43.50
CA ASP A 3 -16.48 59.53 -43.02
C ASP A 3 -15.27 58.64 -43.26
N THR A 4 -14.46 58.44 -42.22
CA THR A 4 -13.46 57.38 -42.18
C THR A 4 -13.99 56.25 -41.31
N SER A 5 -14.86 55.40 -41.87
CA SER A 5 -15.18 54.11 -41.25
C SER A 5 -13.96 53.20 -41.39
N SER A 6 -13.20 53.06 -40.31
CA SER A 6 -12.03 52.20 -40.20
C SER A 6 -12.42 50.74 -40.49
N PHE A 7 -11.78 50.12 -41.49
CA PHE A 7 -11.89 48.68 -41.78
C PHE A 7 -11.52 47.79 -40.57
N TYR A 8 -10.85 48.37 -39.56
CA TYR A 8 -10.46 47.70 -38.33
C TYR A 8 -11.43 47.91 -37.15
N ASP A 9 -12.40 48.84 -37.22
CA ASP A 9 -13.30 49.11 -36.08
C ASP A 9 -14.28 47.95 -35.82
N THR A 10 -14.64 47.19 -36.86
CA THR A 10 -15.52 46.03 -36.74
C THR A 10 -14.78 44.78 -36.25
N SER A 11 -13.50 44.60 -36.61
CA SER A 11 -12.72 43.41 -36.20
C SER A 11 -12.43 43.41 -34.70
N TYR A 12 -12.12 44.56 -34.10
CA TYR A 12 -11.91 44.66 -32.64
C TYR A 12 -13.17 44.32 -31.84
N SER A 13 -14.37 44.66 -32.33
CA SER A 13 -15.63 44.31 -31.68
C SER A 13 -15.96 42.81 -31.80
N GLU A 14 -15.59 42.17 -32.90
CA GLU A 14 -15.78 40.73 -33.10
C GLU A 14 -14.79 39.91 -32.28
N ASP A 15 -13.52 40.31 -32.25
CA ASP A 15 -12.48 39.66 -31.41
C ASP A 15 -12.83 39.75 -29.93
N GLN A 16 -13.33 40.89 -29.44
CA GLN A 16 -13.81 41.04 -28.06
C GLN A 16 -15.03 40.15 -27.75
N ARG A 17 -15.92 39.92 -28.73
CA ARG A 17 -17.05 38.99 -28.60
C ARG A 17 -16.58 37.53 -28.56
N ILE A 18 -15.59 37.17 -29.38
CA ILE A 18 -14.98 35.84 -29.39
C ILE A 18 -14.26 35.57 -28.06
N ASP A 19 -13.47 36.52 -27.57
CA ASP A 19 -12.76 36.40 -26.29
C ASP A 19 -13.70 36.27 -25.10
N SER A 20 -14.77 37.07 -25.07
CA SER A 20 -15.79 36.97 -24.02
C SER A 20 -16.56 35.65 -24.08
N TYR A 21 -16.87 35.15 -25.28
CA TYR A 21 -17.47 33.82 -25.48
C TYR A 21 -16.54 32.69 -24.98
N ILE A 22 -15.25 32.72 -25.36
CA ILE A 22 -14.25 31.74 -24.90
C ILE A 22 -14.08 31.81 -23.37
N LYS A 23 -14.07 33.01 -22.79
CA LYS A 23 -13.98 33.22 -21.34
C LYS A 23 -15.21 32.64 -20.62
N ASN A 24 -16.40 32.85 -21.16
CA ASN A 24 -17.64 32.30 -20.62
C ASN A 24 -17.70 30.76 -20.73
N LEU A 25 -17.23 30.18 -21.84
CA LEU A 25 -17.10 28.73 -21.99
C LEU A 25 -16.15 28.14 -20.93
N LYS A 26 -14.95 28.71 -20.80
CA LYS A 26 -13.98 28.31 -19.77
C LYS A 26 -14.53 28.45 -18.36
N GLN A 27 -15.35 29.46 -18.10
CA GLN A 27 -15.99 29.66 -16.80
C GLN A 27 -17.08 28.60 -16.53
N LYS A 28 -17.91 28.27 -17.52
CA LYS A 28 -18.91 27.20 -17.42
C LYS A 28 -18.26 25.84 -17.19
N GLU A 29 -17.19 25.52 -17.93
CA GLU A 29 -16.41 24.28 -17.72
C GLU A 29 -15.84 24.19 -16.31
N ARG A 30 -15.30 25.30 -15.78
CA ARG A 30 -14.78 25.36 -14.40
C ARG A 30 -15.89 25.14 -13.37
N GLN A 31 -17.07 25.71 -13.57
CA GLN A 31 -18.22 25.53 -12.68
C GLN A 31 -18.71 24.08 -12.70
N GLN A 32 -18.95 23.51 -13.89
CA GLN A 32 -19.34 22.10 -14.04
C GLN A 32 -18.33 21.16 -13.36
N PHE A 33 -17.04 21.43 -13.55
CA PHE A 33 -15.99 20.66 -12.88
C PHE A 33 -16.04 20.80 -11.35
N ALA A 34 -16.26 22.00 -10.84
CA ALA A 34 -16.39 22.24 -9.40
C ALA A 34 -17.59 21.51 -8.80
N ASP A 35 -18.74 21.51 -9.48
CA ASP A 35 -19.96 20.83 -9.05
C ASP A 35 -19.76 19.31 -8.99
N ILE A 36 -19.12 18.72 -10.01
CA ILE A 36 -18.75 17.30 -10.01
C ILE A 36 -17.82 16.97 -8.84
N GLN A 37 -16.81 17.80 -8.58
CA GLN A 37 -15.90 17.56 -7.45
C GLN A 37 -16.61 17.68 -6.09
N ALA A 38 -17.55 18.63 -5.96
CA ALA A 38 -18.34 18.79 -4.74
C ALA A 38 -19.25 17.57 -4.50
N TYR A 39 -19.94 17.09 -5.54
CA TYR A 39 -20.76 15.88 -5.49
C TYR A 39 -19.93 14.66 -5.06
N ARG A 40 -18.79 14.44 -5.73
CA ARG A 40 -17.90 13.31 -5.40
C ARG A 40 -17.36 13.40 -3.98
N ASN A 41 -17.01 14.59 -3.52
CA ASN A 41 -16.58 14.78 -2.14
C ASN A 41 -17.68 14.39 -1.15
N ALA A 42 -18.93 14.83 -1.39
CA ALA A 42 -20.06 14.46 -0.56
C ALA A 42 -20.31 12.94 -0.55
N LEU A 43 -20.29 12.30 -1.73
CA LEU A 43 -20.46 10.86 -1.88
C LEU A 43 -19.44 10.09 -1.05
N PHE A 44 -18.14 10.31 -1.28
CA PHE A 44 -17.08 9.57 -0.60
C PHE A 44 -17.07 9.81 0.91
N ASN A 45 -17.35 11.04 1.36
CA ASN A 45 -17.41 11.35 2.78
C ASN A 45 -18.60 10.63 3.45
N ASN A 46 -19.75 10.58 2.79
CA ASN A 46 -20.91 9.86 3.28
C ASN A 46 -20.63 8.34 3.35
N THR A 47 -20.14 7.76 2.26
CA THR A 47 -19.77 6.34 2.18
C THR A 47 -18.80 5.92 3.29
N TYR A 48 -17.79 6.72 3.57
CA TYR A 48 -16.80 6.41 4.60
C TYR A 48 -17.33 6.63 6.03
N ALA A 49 -18.04 7.74 6.27
CA ALA A 49 -18.57 8.06 7.60
C ALA A 49 -19.60 7.02 8.06
N GLN A 50 -20.46 6.57 7.14
CA GLN A 50 -21.49 5.56 7.43
C GLN A 50 -20.99 4.13 7.24
N LYS A 51 -19.78 3.93 6.72
CA LYS A 51 -19.21 2.61 6.34
C LYS A 51 -20.19 1.76 5.53
N ILE A 52 -20.82 2.37 4.52
CA ILE A 52 -21.89 1.75 3.72
C ILE A 52 -21.38 0.51 2.98
N GLU A 53 -20.14 0.57 2.49
CA GLU A 53 -19.58 -0.49 1.65
C GLU A 53 -19.03 -1.68 2.45
N PRO A 54 -19.20 -2.92 1.95
CA PRO A 54 -18.75 -4.13 2.64
C PRO A 54 -17.22 -4.22 2.78
N ILE A 55 -16.46 -3.47 1.97
CA ILE A 55 -14.99 -3.41 2.06
C ILE A 55 -14.51 -2.97 3.45
N PHE A 56 -15.29 -2.18 4.17
CA PHE A 56 -14.91 -1.66 5.49
C PHE A 56 -15.02 -2.70 6.62
N SER A 57 -15.66 -3.85 6.36
CA SER A 57 -15.79 -4.96 7.32
C SER A 57 -14.94 -6.19 6.95
N LEU A 58 -14.14 -6.13 5.87
CA LEU A 58 -13.33 -7.27 5.45
C LEU A 58 -12.17 -7.51 6.42
N PRO A 59 -11.96 -8.76 6.91
CA PRO A 59 -10.95 -9.05 7.92
C PRO A 59 -9.55 -8.82 7.35
N GLY A 60 -8.72 -8.14 8.12
CA GLY A 60 -7.36 -7.76 7.73
C GLY A 60 -7.27 -6.62 6.73
N LEU A 61 -8.38 -6.11 6.18
CA LEU A 61 -8.37 -4.94 5.30
C LEU A 61 -8.67 -3.67 6.11
N HIS A 62 -7.72 -2.74 6.11
CA HIS A 62 -7.78 -1.55 6.96
C HIS A 62 -7.59 -0.29 6.12
N PHE A 63 -8.50 0.67 6.25
CA PHE A 63 -8.45 1.94 5.52
C PHE A 63 -7.78 3.03 6.36
N LEU A 64 -6.73 3.64 5.81
CA LEU A 64 -6.05 4.79 6.40
C LEU A 64 -6.65 6.11 5.90
N TYR A 65 -7.06 6.12 4.63
CA TYR A 65 -7.72 7.27 4.00
C TYR A 65 -8.73 6.76 2.97
N TYR A 66 -9.92 7.35 2.93
CA TYR A 66 -10.92 7.10 1.90
C TYR A 66 -11.60 8.41 1.54
N ASN A 67 -11.24 8.99 0.40
CA ASN A 67 -11.88 10.19 -0.14
C ASN A 67 -11.79 10.20 -1.68
N HIS A 68 -12.52 11.12 -2.30
CA HIS A 68 -12.61 11.26 -3.76
C HIS A 68 -11.29 11.54 -4.50
N LYS A 69 -10.19 11.87 -3.79
CA LYS A 69 -8.86 12.11 -4.39
C LYS A 69 -7.90 10.93 -4.18
N TYR A 70 -7.98 10.31 -3.00
CA TYR A 70 -7.05 9.29 -2.54
C TYR A 70 -7.78 8.24 -1.71
N ILE A 71 -7.48 6.99 -2.02
CA ILE A 71 -7.81 5.85 -1.18
C ILE A 71 -6.49 5.22 -0.75
N LYS A 72 -6.29 5.04 0.55
CA LYS A 72 -5.12 4.37 1.13
C LYS A 72 -5.61 3.29 2.07
N PHE A 73 -5.20 2.07 1.81
CA PHE A 73 -5.50 0.93 2.67
C PHE A 73 -4.27 0.06 2.84
N TYR A 74 -4.31 -0.81 3.84
CA TYR A 74 -3.36 -1.90 3.98
C TYR A 74 -4.10 -3.20 4.27
N PHE A 75 -3.48 -4.31 3.88
CA PHE A 75 -3.95 -5.64 4.18
C PHE A 75 -2.95 -6.34 5.09
N LYS A 76 -3.46 -6.92 6.19
CA LYS A 76 -2.68 -7.65 7.19
C LYS A 76 -3.05 -9.14 7.12
N PRO A 77 -2.22 -9.99 6.49
CA PRO A 77 -2.48 -11.42 6.32
C PRO A 77 -2.80 -12.17 7.61
N CYS A 78 -2.12 -11.85 8.72
CA CYS A 78 -2.30 -12.59 9.97
C CYS A 78 -3.70 -12.45 10.58
N ASP A 79 -4.46 -11.42 10.19
CA ASP A 79 -5.86 -11.24 10.62
C ASP A 79 -6.82 -12.19 9.86
N THR A 80 -6.32 -12.86 8.81
CA THR A 80 -7.09 -13.82 8.00
C THR A 80 -6.61 -15.27 8.15
N VAL A 81 -5.34 -15.48 8.51
CA VAL A 81 -4.71 -16.80 8.64
C VAL A 81 -3.66 -16.78 9.76
N SER A 82 -3.49 -17.88 10.49
CA SER A 82 -2.69 -17.88 11.73
C SER A 82 -1.17 -17.96 11.53
N ASN A 83 -0.68 -18.66 10.50
CA ASN A 83 0.76 -18.94 10.32
C ASN A 83 1.39 -18.10 9.23
N VAL A 84 1.14 -16.79 9.31
CA VAL A 84 1.84 -15.77 8.52
C VAL A 84 2.39 -14.73 9.49
N ASN A 85 3.58 -14.20 9.21
CA ASN A 85 4.23 -13.25 10.10
C ASN A 85 3.31 -12.05 10.38
N LYS A 86 3.14 -11.73 11.67
CA LYS A 86 2.30 -10.61 12.15
C LYS A 86 2.77 -9.24 11.66
N LYS A 87 4.05 -9.14 11.27
CA LYS A 87 4.66 -7.91 10.74
C LYS A 87 4.44 -7.75 9.23
N THR A 88 3.98 -8.78 8.52
CA THR A 88 3.71 -8.69 7.09
C THR A 88 2.47 -7.83 6.84
N GLU A 89 2.63 -6.76 6.07
CA GLU A 89 1.54 -5.85 5.71
C GLU A 89 1.70 -5.39 4.26
N PHE A 90 0.60 -5.39 3.51
CA PHE A 90 0.56 -4.95 2.11
C PHE A 90 -0.21 -3.65 1.97
N TYR A 91 0.50 -2.57 1.68
CA TYR A 91 -0.05 -1.23 1.52
C TYR A 91 -0.44 -0.98 0.07
N CYS A 92 -1.52 -0.22 -0.12
CA CYS A 92 -1.92 0.32 -1.40
C CYS A 92 -2.35 1.78 -1.25
N LYS A 93 -1.87 2.63 -2.16
CA LYS A 93 -2.32 4.01 -2.31
C LYS A 93 -2.82 4.22 -3.73
N LEU A 94 -4.11 4.48 -3.85
CA LEU A 94 -4.78 4.85 -5.08
C LEU A 94 -4.88 6.37 -5.18
N LYS A 95 -4.79 6.88 -6.40
CA LYS A 95 -4.97 8.30 -6.72
C LYS A 95 -5.93 8.41 -7.89
N TYR A 96 -6.91 9.29 -7.76
CA TYR A 96 -7.77 9.65 -8.88
C TYR A 96 -7.01 10.56 -9.86
N ILE A 97 -6.98 10.18 -11.14
CA ILE A 97 -6.36 10.96 -12.21
C ILE A 97 -7.45 11.73 -12.95
N LYS A 98 -7.62 12.99 -12.54
CA LYS A 98 -8.63 13.92 -13.06
C LYS A 98 -8.67 14.06 -14.58
N LYS A 99 -7.53 13.94 -15.26
CA LYS A 99 -7.45 14.08 -16.73
C LYS A 99 -8.15 12.94 -17.47
N PHE A 100 -8.16 11.74 -16.89
CA PHE A 100 -8.67 10.52 -17.51
C PHE A 100 -9.90 9.95 -16.79
N ASN A 101 -10.37 10.64 -15.75
CA ASN A 101 -11.49 10.25 -14.91
C ASN A 101 -11.42 8.84 -14.28
N TRP A 102 -10.22 8.30 -14.09
CA TRP A 102 -10.01 6.97 -13.53
C TRP A 102 -9.20 6.96 -12.22
N TRP A 103 -9.21 5.83 -11.53
CA TRP A 103 -8.34 5.51 -10.41
C TRP A 103 -7.10 4.76 -10.88
N SER A 104 -5.95 5.11 -10.31
CA SER A 104 -4.70 4.40 -10.58
C SER A 104 -3.96 4.12 -9.29
N VAL A 105 -3.20 3.02 -9.29
CA VAL A 105 -2.24 2.74 -8.22
C VAL A 105 -1.10 3.75 -8.29
N LYS A 106 -0.86 4.48 -7.20
CA LYS A 106 0.27 5.41 -7.06
C LYS A 106 1.46 4.75 -6.36
N ARG A 107 1.21 3.89 -5.37
CA ARG A 107 2.22 3.15 -4.63
C ARG A 107 1.59 1.90 -4.03
N ASP A 108 2.35 0.82 -4.02
CA ASP A 108 1.94 -0.44 -3.41
C ASP A 108 3.14 -1.13 -2.73
N SER A 109 2.84 -2.12 -1.89
CA SER A 109 3.82 -3.11 -1.43
C SER A 109 3.35 -4.54 -1.69
N PHE A 110 2.56 -4.78 -2.75
CA PHE A 110 2.00 -6.11 -3.02
C PHE A 110 3.09 -7.17 -3.28
N PRO A 111 2.80 -8.47 -3.02
CA PRO A 111 3.69 -9.56 -3.37
C PRO A 111 4.07 -9.54 -4.86
N VAL A 112 5.37 -9.65 -5.15
CA VAL A 112 5.92 -9.50 -6.51
C VAL A 112 5.22 -10.43 -7.52
N ASN A 113 4.99 -11.68 -7.14
CA ASN A 113 4.31 -12.70 -7.94
C ASN A 113 2.82 -12.42 -8.20
N TYR A 114 2.20 -11.49 -7.49
CA TYR A 114 0.79 -11.09 -7.67
C TYR A 114 0.61 -9.68 -8.23
N LYS A 115 1.68 -8.86 -8.31
CA LYS A 115 1.60 -7.49 -8.84
C LYS A 115 0.95 -7.41 -10.21
N ARG A 116 1.36 -8.27 -11.16
CA ARG A 116 0.79 -8.28 -12.52
C ARG A 116 -0.73 -8.52 -12.51
N LYS A 117 -1.20 -9.48 -11.70
CA LYS A 117 -2.63 -9.82 -11.58
C LYS A 117 -3.43 -8.70 -10.92
N ILE A 118 -2.83 -7.98 -9.98
CA ILE A 118 -3.47 -6.83 -9.34
C ILE A 118 -3.52 -5.65 -10.30
N TYR A 119 -2.42 -5.34 -11.01
CA TYR A 119 -2.39 -4.22 -11.95
C TYR A 119 -3.32 -4.40 -13.14
N SER A 120 -3.56 -5.63 -13.60
CA SER A 120 -4.58 -5.89 -14.63
C SER A 120 -6.01 -5.59 -14.19
N LEU A 121 -6.26 -5.29 -12.90
CA LEU A 121 -7.57 -4.87 -12.42
C LEU A 121 -7.81 -3.37 -12.60
N PHE A 122 -6.80 -2.58 -13.00
CA PHE A 122 -6.85 -1.11 -13.04
C PHE A 122 -6.98 -0.53 -14.45
N ASP A 123 -7.61 -1.25 -15.36
CA ASP A 123 -7.88 -0.75 -16.72
C ASP A 123 -9.15 0.14 -16.68
N GLU A 124 -8.98 1.45 -16.87
CA GLU A 124 -10.08 2.42 -16.96
C GLU A 124 -11.11 2.43 -15.81
N ILE A 125 -10.65 2.29 -14.56
CA ILE A 125 -11.54 2.18 -13.39
C ILE A 125 -12.07 3.52 -12.91
N ASP A 126 -13.39 3.72 -12.98
CA ASP A 126 -14.10 4.90 -12.45
C ASP A 126 -14.46 4.77 -10.94
N ASP A 127 -15.27 5.69 -10.43
CA ASP A 127 -15.71 5.69 -9.04
C ASP A 127 -16.68 4.55 -8.70
N ASP A 128 -17.48 4.08 -9.66
CA ASP A 128 -18.51 3.06 -9.41
C ASP A 128 -17.87 1.67 -9.26
N HIS A 129 -16.76 1.44 -9.97
CA HIS A 129 -16.08 0.15 -9.98
C HIS A 129 -14.92 0.04 -8.98
N ILE A 130 -14.53 1.14 -8.31
CA ILE A 130 -13.34 1.15 -7.44
C ILE A 130 -13.47 0.20 -6.25
N VAL A 131 -14.67 0.08 -5.69
CA VAL A 131 -14.97 -0.81 -4.55
C VAL A 131 -14.77 -2.27 -4.97
N ASP A 132 -15.30 -2.66 -6.13
CA ASP A 132 -15.15 -4.00 -6.69
C ASP A 132 -13.69 -4.37 -6.96
N VAL A 133 -12.90 -3.43 -7.47
CA VAL A 133 -11.46 -3.62 -7.66
C VAL A 133 -10.76 -3.87 -6.33
N ILE A 134 -11.07 -3.10 -5.28
CA ILE A 134 -10.52 -3.31 -3.94
C ILE A 134 -10.91 -4.70 -3.39
N VAL A 135 -12.16 -5.14 -3.58
CA VAL A 135 -12.60 -6.49 -3.21
C VAL A 135 -11.81 -7.58 -3.95
N ARG A 136 -11.55 -7.39 -5.24
CA ARG A 136 -10.76 -8.35 -6.04
C ARG A 136 -9.31 -8.40 -5.57
N ILE A 137 -8.70 -7.25 -5.27
CA ILE A 137 -7.35 -7.18 -4.67
C ILE A 137 -7.33 -7.95 -3.35
N TYR A 138 -8.32 -7.70 -2.48
CA TYR A 138 -8.46 -8.40 -1.22
C TYR A 138 -8.49 -9.93 -1.40
N LYS A 139 -9.35 -10.44 -2.31
CA LYS A 139 -9.43 -11.88 -2.61
C LYS A 139 -8.10 -12.47 -3.09
N ILE A 140 -7.36 -11.73 -3.91
CA ILE A 140 -6.03 -12.12 -4.37
C ILE A 140 -5.06 -12.22 -3.18
N LEU A 141 -5.05 -11.23 -2.29
CA LEU A 141 -4.16 -11.20 -1.14
C LEU A 141 -4.51 -12.30 -0.13
N VAL A 142 -5.79 -12.58 0.12
CA VAL A 142 -6.22 -13.73 0.94
C VAL A 142 -5.74 -15.05 0.33
N THR A 143 -5.80 -15.18 -1.00
CA THR A 143 -5.28 -16.38 -1.69
C THR A 143 -3.77 -16.51 -1.52
N TRP A 144 -3.03 -15.39 -1.60
CA TRP A 144 -1.60 -15.38 -1.29
C TRP A 144 -1.34 -15.81 0.16
N SER A 145 -2.10 -15.27 1.12
CA SER A 145 -1.93 -15.57 2.55
C SER A 145 -2.14 -17.04 2.87
N LYS A 146 -3.14 -17.69 2.25
CA LYS A 146 -3.36 -19.14 2.41
C LYS A 146 -2.20 -19.96 1.87
N LYS A 147 -1.71 -19.63 0.67
CA LYS A 147 -0.56 -20.32 0.07
C LYS A 147 0.70 -20.15 0.90
N GLU A 148 0.91 -18.96 1.45
CA GLU A 148 2.04 -18.69 2.35
C GLU A 148 1.93 -19.53 3.62
N GLN A 149 0.74 -19.56 4.26
CA GLN A 149 0.48 -20.42 5.41
C GLN A 149 0.79 -21.90 5.11
N ASP A 150 0.29 -22.43 3.99
CA ASP A 150 0.49 -23.83 3.60
C ASP A 150 1.98 -24.13 3.38
N TYR A 151 2.69 -23.23 2.69
CA TYR A 151 4.13 -23.33 2.47
C TYR A 151 4.91 -23.36 3.78
N ARG A 152 4.61 -22.43 4.70
CA ARG A 152 5.29 -22.33 6.01
C ARG A 152 5.01 -23.55 6.88
N GLN A 153 3.78 -24.03 6.90
CA GLN A 153 3.42 -25.26 7.62
C GLN A 153 4.12 -26.49 7.04
N ASP A 154 4.16 -26.65 5.72
CA ASP A 154 4.87 -27.76 5.07
C ASP A 154 6.37 -27.71 5.37
N LYS A 155 6.98 -26.52 5.26
CA LYS A 155 8.39 -26.30 5.60
C LYS A 155 8.70 -26.69 7.04
N PHE A 156 7.87 -26.25 7.99
CA PHE A 156 8.06 -26.63 9.40
C PHE A 156 7.88 -28.13 9.66
N ARG A 157 6.92 -28.80 8.98
CA ARG A 157 6.76 -30.26 9.08
C ARG A 157 7.99 -31.00 8.56
N LYS A 158 8.55 -30.57 7.42
CA LYS A 158 9.79 -31.15 6.86
C LYS A 158 10.96 -30.99 7.81
N TYR A 159 11.11 -29.82 8.42
CA TYR A 159 12.10 -29.57 9.48
C TYR A 159 11.92 -30.54 10.66
N LYS A 160 10.68 -30.71 11.17
CA LYS A 160 10.41 -31.65 12.28
C LYS A 160 10.68 -33.11 11.93
N ARG A 161 10.63 -33.48 10.64
CA ARG A 161 11.00 -34.83 10.15
C ARG A 161 12.49 -34.99 9.89
N GLY A 162 13.30 -33.95 10.06
CA GLY A 162 14.74 -33.97 9.78
C GLY A 162 15.08 -33.90 8.28
N GLU A 163 14.12 -33.50 7.43
CA GLU A 163 14.33 -33.34 5.99
C GLU A 163 14.93 -31.97 5.62
N LEU A 164 14.98 -31.04 6.58
CA LEU A 164 15.56 -29.70 6.45
C LEU A 164 16.47 -29.41 7.65
N GLU A 165 17.50 -28.60 7.41
CA GLU A 165 18.44 -28.16 8.44
C GLU A 165 17.98 -26.85 9.12
N ASP A 166 18.60 -26.52 10.25
CA ASP A 166 18.39 -25.22 10.94
C ASP A 166 18.66 -24.02 10.00
N SER A 167 19.57 -24.19 9.03
CA SER A 167 19.96 -23.19 8.04
C SER A 167 18.86 -22.88 7.02
N ASP A 168 17.95 -23.83 6.78
CA ASP A 168 16.82 -23.67 5.86
C ASP A 168 15.68 -22.85 6.47
N MET A 169 15.64 -22.70 7.80
CA MET A 169 14.61 -21.97 8.53
C MET A 169 14.98 -20.48 8.65
N ASP A 170 14.19 -19.63 7.98
CA ASP A 170 14.43 -18.19 7.96
C ASP A 170 13.87 -17.49 9.21
N SER A 171 14.10 -16.19 9.35
CA SER A 171 13.63 -15.43 10.51
C SER A 171 12.10 -15.42 10.66
N ASP A 172 11.35 -15.46 9.55
CA ASP A 172 9.89 -15.46 9.60
C ASP A 172 9.38 -16.81 10.11
N ASP A 173 9.97 -17.91 9.63
CA ASP A 173 9.68 -19.24 10.16
C ASP A 173 9.96 -19.30 11.66
N GLN A 174 11.05 -18.66 12.10
CA GLN A 174 11.43 -18.65 13.49
C GLN A 174 10.43 -17.90 14.36
N ASP A 175 10.00 -16.72 13.90
CA ASP A 175 8.99 -15.92 14.58
C ASP A 175 7.63 -16.62 14.68
N ILE A 176 7.30 -17.50 13.73
CA ILE A 176 6.01 -18.20 13.67
C ILE A 176 5.99 -19.48 14.51
N PHE A 177 7.05 -20.30 14.46
CA PHE A 177 7.00 -21.68 14.98
C PHE A 177 7.91 -21.98 16.17
N PHE A 178 8.97 -21.21 16.40
CA PHE A 178 9.87 -21.46 17.51
C PHE A 178 9.52 -20.63 18.75
N ASP A 179 9.75 -21.22 19.91
CA ASP A 179 9.72 -20.52 21.19
C ASP A 179 10.96 -19.63 21.36
N GLU A 180 10.92 -18.74 22.34
CA GLU A 180 12.02 -17.79 22.60
C GLU A 180 13.32 -18.50 23.01
N GLU A 181 13.23 -19.66 23.66
CA GLU A 181 14.40 -20.47 24.02
C GLU A 181 15.12 -20.99 22.76
N THR A 182 14.39 -21.62 21.84
CA THR A 182 14.96 -22.11 20.58
C THR A 182 15.49 -20.96 19.72
N LYS A 183 14.79 -19.82 19.69
CA LYS A 183 15.29 -18.61 19.01
C LYS A 183 16.61 -18.12 19.60
N SER A 184 16.74 -18.07 20.92
CA SER A 184 17.99 -17.69 21.60
C SER A 184 19.13 -18.65 21.24
N MET A 185 18.89 -19.95 21.32
CA MET A 185 19.90 -20.96 20.97
C MET A 185 20.38 -20.84 19.51
N LEU A 186 19.47 -20.66 18.56
CA LEU A 186 19.83 -20.47 17.15
C LEU A 186 20.62 -19.17 16.94
N ARG A 187 20.27 -18.12 17.68
CA ARG A 187 21.00 -16.85 17.66
C ARG A 187 22.43 -17.02 18.17
N ASP A 188 22.61 -17.72 19.28
CA ASP A 188 23.94 -17.97 19.87
C ASP A 188 24.81 -18.82 18.93
N LYS A 189 24.24 -19.84 18.28
CA LYS A 189 24.93 -20.62 17.23
C LYS A 189 25.40 -19.72 16.09
N ARG A 190 24.53 -18.84 15.58
CA ARG A 190 24.88 -17.89 14.49
C ARG A 190 25.98 -16.92 14.92
N ASN A 191 25.88 -16.35 16.12
CA ASN A 191 26.88 -15.43 16.66
C ASN A 191 28.23 -16.12 16.84
N ALA A 192 28.26 -17.38 17.31
CA ALA A 192 29.47 -18.16 17.43
C ALA A 192 30.16 -18.37 16.07
N VAL A 193 29.40 -18.65 15.01
CA VAL A 193 29.93 -18.76 13.63
C VAL A 193 30.46 -17.40 13.15
N LEU A 194 29.70 -16.32 13.30
CA LEU A 194 30.13 -14.98 12.91
C LEU A 194 31.43 -14.56 13.61
N LYS A 195 31.56 -14.83 14.92
CA LYS A 195 32.80 -14.58 15.69
C LYS A 195 34.00 -15.34 15.11
N ARG A 196 33.80 -16.55 14.58
CA ARG A 196 34.88 -17.32 13.92
C ARG A 196 35.28 -16.74 12.56
N MET A 197 34.35 -16.12 11.84
CA MET A 197 34.59 -15.50 10.54
C MET A 197 35.36 -14.17 10.65
N LEU A 198 35.44 -13.58 11.85
CA LEU A 198 36.23 -12.38 12.08
C LEU A 198 37.71 -12.69 12.26
N PRO A 199 38.61 -11.89 11.67
CA PRO A 199 40.04 -11.93 11.95
C PRO A 199 40.29 -11.80 13.46
N PRO A 200 41.33 -12.45 14.01
CA PRO A 200 41.60 -12.47 15.46
C PRO A 200 41.58 -11.08 16.12
N ASP A 201 42.10 -10.07 15.44
CA ASP A 201 42.23 -8.70 15.94
C ASP A 201 40.88 -7.96 16.08
N LYS A 202 39.83 -8.39 15.36
CA LYS A 202 38.50 -7.75 15.37
C LYS A 202 37.48 -8.45 16.25
N ARG A 203 37.86 -9.52 16.96
CA ARG A 203 36.94 -10.30 17.79
C ARG A 203 36.49 -9.55 19.04
N LYS A 204 37.35 -8.70 19.62
CA LYS A 204 37.04 -7.88 20.80
C LYS A 204 36.01 -6.77 20.52
N ASP A 205 35.95 -6.28 19.28
CA ASP A 205 35.00 -5.24 18.89
C ASP A 205 33.56 -5.78 18.80
N PHE A 206 33.39 -7.07 18.53
CA PHE A 206 32.07 -7.70 18.40
C PHE A 206 31.35 -7.81 19.75
N GLU A 207 32.06 -7.99 20.85
CA GLU A 207 31.50 -8.00 22.21
C GLU A 207 30.92 -6.63 22.61
N ASN A 208 31.53 -5.55 22.11
CA ASN A 208 31.02 -4.19 22.30
C ASN A 208 29.81 -3.90 21.40
N ILE A 209 29.78 -4.44 20.18
CA ILE A 209 28.64 -4.30 19.25
C ILE A 209 27.41 -5.08 19.75
N GLU A 210 27.58 -6.29 20.31
CA GLU A 210 26.49 -7.06 20.94
C GLU A 210 25.85 -6.27 22.10
N LYS A 211 26.67 -5.63 22.94
CA LYS A 211 26.18 -4.75 24.02
C LYS A 211 25.41 -3.54 23.46
N ILE A 212 25.80 -2.96 22.33
CA ILE A 212 25.15 -1.77 21.76
C ILE A 212 23.86 -2.11 21.00
N LEU A 213 23.83 -3.19 20.23
CA LEU A 213 22.67 -3.59 19.42
C LEU A 213 21.53 -4.20 20.23
N PHE A 214 21.83 -4.82 21.39
CA PHE A 214 20.86 -5.60 22.15
C PHE A 214 20.62 -5.11 23.60
N SER A 215 21.30 -4.07 24.08
CA SER A 215 20.92 -3.37 25.32
C SER A 215 19.72 -2.43 25.14
N LYS A 216 19.36 -2.06 23.91
CA LYS A 216 18.19 -1.22 23.63
C LYS A 216 16.84 -1.96 23.63
N SER A 217 16.84 -3.27 23.84
CA SER A 217 15.61 -4.09 23.91
C SER A 217 15.09 -4.35 25.34
N THR A 218 15.72 -3.79 26.38
CA THR A 218 15.31 -4.00 27.79
C THR A 218 15.05 -2.71 28.57
N SER A 219 14.75 -1.59 27.92
CA SER A 219 14.43 -0.33 28.60
C SER A 219 13.20 0.36 28.03
N VAL A 220 12.06 -0.34 27.99
CA VAL A 220 10.73 0.29 28.04
C VAL A 220 9.88 -0.68 28.85
N ASP A 221 9.76 -0.40 30.16
CA ASP A 221 8.67 -0.76 31.08
C ASP A 221 9.21 -0.85 32.51
N SER A 222 9.48 0.33 33.09
CA SER A 222 9.37 0.60 34.53
C SER A 222 9.67 2.08 34.76
N ASP A 223 8.67 2.93 34.49
CA ASP A 223 8.25 4.06 35.31
C ASP A 223 6.92 4.62 34.76
#